data_AF-A0A959C9R5-F1
#
_entry.id   AF-A0A959C9R5-F1
#
_cell.length_a   1.000
_cell.length_b   1.000
_cell.length_c   1.000
_cell.angle_alpha   90.00
_cell.angle_beta   90.00
_cell.angle_gamma   90.00
#
_symmetry.space_group_name_H-M   'P 1'
#
loop_
_entity.id
_entity.type
_entity.pdbx_description
1 polymer ?
#
loop_
_entity_poly.entity_id
_entity_poly.type
_entity_poly.pdbx_seq_one_letter_code
_entity_poly.pdbx_strand_id
1 'polypeptide(L)'
;MNRIILAYCRDNAELAETTDQQLSRIGIPFEHLAGGAGDPLGQFGNALLQTEDPVVLFVTENLLKNPECMTGTLPALQKISGDRRLVAVIADGKIPAEGGKSFEYVETHIDRMGHALKYMNFWQTAWLDLSSRYQHASGEEKNALEGEMNAI
;
A
#
# COMPACT_ATOMS: atom_id res chain seq x y z
N MET A 1 12.32 -23.03 3.73
CA MET A 1 13.23 -22.35 2.78
C MET A 1 13.21 -20.88 3.18
N ASN A 2 14.35 -20.26 3.50
CA ASN A 2 14.36 -18.84 3.91
C ASN A 2 14.18 -17.98 2.65
N ARG A 3 13.00 -17.37 2.49
CA ARG A 3 12.68 -16.38 1.46
C ARG A 3 12.46 -15.02 2.11
N ILE A 4 12.48 -13.95 1.32
CA ILE A 4 12.14 -12.60 1.77
C ILE A 4 10.93 -12.12 0.98
N ILE A 5 9.93 -11.55 1.66
CA ILE A 5 8.76 -10.96 1.02
C ILE A 5 9.11 -9.52 0.60
N LEU A 6 8.92 -9.20 -0.68
CA LEU A 6 8.89 -7.83 -1.19
C LEU A 6 7.44 -7.37 -1.23
N ALA A 7 7.04 -6.52 -0.28
CA ALA A 7 5.70 -5.98 -0.16
C ALA A 7 5.63 -4.56 -0.75
N TYR A 8 4.68 -4.31 -1.65
CA TYR A 8 4.59 -3.02 -2.38
C TYR A 8 3.19 -2.73 -2.97
N CYS A 9 2.97 -1.48 -3.37
CA CYS A 9 1.83 -1.10 -4.22
C CYS A 9 2.12 -1.47 -5.68
N ARG A 10 1.16 -2.07 -6.38
CA ARG A 10 1.28 -2.59 -7.76
C ARG A 10 1.83 -1.57 -8.74
N ASP A 11 1.53 -0.28 -8.57
CA ASP A 11 2.05 0.82 -9.38
C ASP A 11 3.60 0.93 -9.32
N ASN A 12 4.21 0.39 -8.27
CA ASN A 12 5.65 0.38 -8.05
C ASN A 12 6.29 -1.00 -8.31
N ALA A 13 5.67 -1.88 -9.10
CA ALA A 13 6.21 -3.21 -9.40
C ALA A 13 7.65 -3.20 -9.94
N GLU A 14 7.99 -2.23 -10.80
CA GLU A 14 9.34 -2.05 -11.34
C GLU A 14 10.41 -1.89 -10.24
N LEU A 15 10.07 -1.24 -9.11
CA LEU A 15 10.99 -1.07 -7.99
C LEU A 15 11.29 -2.42 -7.32
N ALA A 16 10.27 -3.25 -7.12
CA ALA A 16 10.42 -4.58 -6.54
C ALA A 16 11.18 -5.51 -7.48
N GLU A 17 10.85 -5.50 -8.78
CA GLU A 17 11.54 -6.30 -9.81
C GLU A 17 13.02 -5.92 -9.93
N THR A 18 13.33 -4.63 -9.93
CA THR A 18 14.72 -4.15 -9.99
C THR A 18 15.48 -4.56 -8.73
N THR A 19 14.84 -4.47 -7.56
CA THR A 19 15.43 -4.90 -6.29
C THR A 19 15.72 -6.41 -6.28
N ASP A 20 14.76 -7.23 -6.70
CA ASP A 20 14.93 -8.68 -6.84
C ASP A 20 16.11 -8.97 -7.78
N GLN A 21 16.11 -8.41 -8.99
CA GLN A 21 17.18 -8.65 -9.96
C GLN A 21 18.57 -8.28 -9.41
N GLN A 22 18.70 -7.14 -8.73
CA GLN A 22 19.98 -6.69 -8.18
C GLN A 22 20.45 -7.56 -7.00
N LEU A 23 19.52 -8.00 -6.15
CA LEU A 23 19.83 -8.76 -4.94
C LEU A 23 19.83 -10.27 -5.16
N SER A 24 19.26 -10.78 -6.25
CA SER A 24 19.18 -12.21 -6.58
C SER A 24 20.54 -12.95 -6.50
N ARG A 25 21.64 -12.22 -6.73
CA ARG A 25 23.02 -12.71 -6.62
C ARG A 25 23.39 -13.22 -5.23
N ILE A 26 22.65 -12.84 -4.19
CA ILE A 26 22.87 -13.30 -2.80
C ILE A 26 22.34 -14.72 -2.55
N GLY A 27 21.60 -15.30 -3.49
CA GLY A 27 21.05 -16.66 -3.39
C GLY A 27 19.84 -16.80 -2.47
N ILE A 28 19.22 -15.69 -2.06
CA ILE A 28 17.97 -15.67 -1.29
C ILE A 28 16.82 -15.40 -2.26
N PRO A 29 15.78 -16.26 -2.32
CA PRO A 29 14.62 -16.01 -3.15
C PRO A 29 13.75 -14.89 -2.57
N PHE A 30 13.25 -14.03 -3.46
CA PHE A 30 12.23 -13.04 -3.14
C PHE A 30 10.86 -13.52 -3.57
N GLU A 31 9.86 -13.25 -2.73
CA GLU A 31 8.45 -13.44 -3.08
C GLU A 31 7.76 -12.09 -3.12
N HIS A 32 7.02 -11.86 -4.20
CA HIS A 32 6.33 -10.60 -4.42
C HIS A 32 4.95 -10.63 -3.79
N LEU A 33 4.68 -9.67 -2.92
CA LEU A 33 3.36 -9.39 -2.39
C LEU A 33 2.95 -7.99 -2.82
N ALA A 34 2.04 -7.91 -3.79
CA ALA A 34 1.55 -6.64 -4.33
C ALA A 34 0.08 -6.41 -3.94
N GLY A 35 -0.24 -5.21 -3.47
CA GLY A 35 -1.62 -4.72 -3.36
C GLY A 35 -1.87 -3.60 -4.37
N GLY A 36 -3.11 -3.39 -4.79
CA GLY A 36 -3.47 -2.23 -5.61
C GLY A 36 -4.88 -2.29 -6.15
N ALA A 37 -5.18 -1.37 -7.05
CA ALA A 37 -6.51 -1.21 -7.63
C ALA A 37 -7.05 -2.55 -8.20
N GLY A 38 -8.28 -2.87 -7.83
CA GLY A 38 -8.98 -4.09 -8.24
C GLY A 38 -8.80 -5.28 -7.27
N ASP A 39 -7.99 -5.14 -6.24
CA ASP A 39 -7.89 -6.16 -5.19
C ASP A 39 -8.99 -5.95 -4.13
N PRO A 40 -9.54 -7.04 -3.55
CA PRO A 40 -10.38 -6.94 -2.37
C PRO A 40 -9.71 -6.16 -1.22
N LEU A 41 -10.46 -5.22 -0.62
CA LEU A 41 -10.01 -4.45 0.53
C LEU A 41 -9.54 -5.37 1.67
N GLY A 42 -8.37 -5.04 2.24
CA GLY A 42 -7.77 -5.81 3.33
C GLY A 42 -7.03 -7.08 2.90
N GLN A 43 -7.08 -7.49 1.63
CA GLN A 43 -6.35 -8.68 1.16
C GLN A 43 -4.83 -8.53 1.38
N PHE A 44 -4.27 -7.37 1.01
CA PHE A 44 -2.84 -7.10 1.18
C PHE A 44 -2.41 -7.14 2.65
N GLY A 45 -3.14 -6.43 3.52
CA GLY A 45 -2.90 -6.44 4.97
C GLY A 45 -3.05 -7.85 5.58
N ASN A 46 -4.05 -8.62 5.16
CA ASN A 46 -4.22 -10.00 5.60
C ASN A 46 -3.07 -10.90 5.15
N ALA A 47 -2.61 -10.77 3.90
CA ALA A 47 -1.48 -11.54 3.40
C ALA A 47 -0.18 -11.20 4.17
N LEU A 48 0.05 -9.93 4.49
CA LEU A 48 1.13 -9.51 5.40
C LEU A 48 0.96 -10.13 6.79
N LEU A 49 -0.24 -10.16 7.35
CA LEU A 49 -0.47 -10.70 8.70
C LEU A 49 -0.18 -12.21 8.79
N GLN A 50 -0.42 -12.95 7.70
CA GLN A 50 -0.20 -14.39 7.61
C GLN A 50 1.26 -14.77 7.29
N THR A 51 2.12 -13.81 6.92
CA THR A 51 3.52 -14.13 6.64
C THR A 51 4.36 -14.31 7.89
N GLU A 52 5.16 -15.38 7.90
CA GLU A 52 6.18 -15.67 8.92
C GLU A 52 7.59 -15.33 8.44
N ASP A 53 7.76 -15.03 7.15
CA ASP A 53 9.04 -14.68 6.54
C ASP A 53 9.42 -13.20 6.79
N PRO A 54 10.71 -12.81 6.66
CA PRO A 54 11.11 -11.41 6.66
C PRO A 54 10.43 -10.62 5.54
N VAL A 55 10.03 -9.38 5.82
CA VAL A 55 9.32 -8.49 4.90
C VAL A 55 10.14 -7.23 4.67
N VAL A 56 10.43 -6.96 3.39
CA VAL A 56 10.84 -5.65 2.91
C VAL A 56 9.61 -4.93 2.38
N LEU A 57 9.17 -3.89 3.07
CA LEU A 57 8.04 -3.07 2.67
C LEU A 57 8.52 -1.82 1.95
N PHE A 58 8.15 -1.65 0.69
CA PHE A 58 8.36 -0.42 -0.05
C PHE A 58 7.28 0.60 0.29
N VAL A 59 7.65 1.61 1.05
CA VAL A 59 6.80 2.73 1.43
C VAL A 59 6.93 3.81 0.35
N THR A 60 5.91 3.88 -0.51
CA THR A 60 5.82 4.85 -1.61
C THR A 60 4.58 5.73 -1.47
N GLU A 61 4.56 6.84 -2.20
CA GLU A 61 3.37 7.69 -2.34
C GLU A 61 2.13 6.89 -2.79
N ASN A 62 2.30 5.93 -3.72
CA ASN A 62 1.20 5.08 -4.18
C ASN A 62 0.70 4.15 -3.06
N LEU A 63 1.60 3.53 -2.29
CA LEU A 63 1.20 2.65 -1.18
C LEU A 63 0.38 3.42 -0.15
N LEU A 64 0.88 4.58 0.28
CA LEU A 64 0.27 5.39 1.35
C LEU A 64 -1.08 6.00 0.98
N LYS A 65 -1.41 6.05 -0.31
CA LYS A 65 -2.66 6.60 -0.86
C LYS A 65 -3.60 5.53 -1.44
N ASN A 66 -3.18 4.27 -1.50
CA ASN A 66 -3.99 3.21 -2.08
C ASN A 66 -4.83 2.51 -1.00
N PRO A 67 -6.17 2.51 -1.09
CA PRO A 67 -7.05 1.87 -0.11
C PRO A 67 -6.79 0.37 0.04
N GLU A 68 -6.61 -0.34 -1.07
CA GLU A 68 -6.36 -1.79 -1.08
C GLU A 68 -5.06 -2.16 -0.35
N CYS A 69 -4.06 -1.28 -0.40
CA CYS A 69 -2.79 -1.42 0.31
C CYS A 69 -2.87 -1.02 1.78
N MET A 70 -3.65 0.01 2.14
CA MET A 70 -3.66 0.55 3.51
C MET A 70 -4.66 -0.14 4.44
N THR A 71 -5.80 -0.60 3.91
CA THR A 71 -6.80 -1.32 4.70
C THR A 71 -6.20 -2.58 5.30
N GLY A 72 -6.35 -2.76 6.62
CA GLY A 72 -5.87 -3.93 7.35
C GLY A 72 -4.35 -4.03 7.52
N THR A 73 -3.58 -3.05 7.03
CA THR A 73 -2.11 -3.13 7.06
C THR A 73 -1.51 -2.74 8.40
N LEU A 74 -2.11 -1.80 9.14
CA LEU A 74 -1.63 -1.41 10.48
C LEU A 74 -1.43 -2.61 11.45
N PRO A 75 -2.43 -3.49 11.69
CA PRO A 75 -2.24 -4.64 12.57
C PRO A 75 -1.16 -5.61 12.06
N ALA A 76 -1.03 -5.76 10.74
CA ALA A 76 0.03 -6.58 10.14
C ALA A 76 1.42 -5.99 10.43
N LEU A 77 1.60 -4.68 10.22
CA LEU A 77 2.88 -4.01 10.50
C LEU A 77 3.24 -4.06 11.98
N GLN A 78 2.26 -3.90 12.89
CA GLN A 78 2.49 -4.03 14.32
C GLN A 78 3.02 -5.42 14.70
N LYS A 79 2.43 -6.49 14.13
CA LYS A 79 2.88 -7.87 14.34
C LYS A 79 4.30 -8.10 13.78
N ILE A 80 4.52 -7.81 12.50
CA ILE A 80 5.80 -8.09 11.81
C ILE A 80 6.94 -7.26 12.41
N SER A 81 6.66 -6.01 12.81
CA SER A 81 7.62 -5.14 13.50
C SER A 81 7.94 -5.67 14.90
N GLY A 82 6.94 -6.14 15.66
CA GLY A 82 7.13 -6.79 16.95
C GLY A 82 8.04 -8.03 16.87
N ASP A 83 7.90 -8.81 15.80
CA ASP A 83 8.73 -9.98 15.50
C ASP A 83 10.12 -9.61 14.93
N ARG A 84 10.42 -8.32 14.73
CA ARG A 84 11.65 -7.81 14.11
C ARG A 84 11.92 -8.36 12.71
N ARG A 85 10.84 -8.63 11.96
CA ARG A 85 10.89 -9.14 10.58
C ARG A 85 10.64 -8.06 9.52
N LEU A 86 10.38 -6.82 9.93
CA LEU A 86 10.05 -5.72 9.03
C LEU A 86 11.27 -4.84 8.73
N VAL A 87 11.55 -4.67 7.44
CA VAL A 87 12.44 -3.64 6.91
C VAL A 87 11.60 -2.71 6.05
N ALA A 88 11.42 -1.46 6.48
CA ALA A 88 10.74 -0.45 5.69
C ALA A 88 11.76 0.29 4.82
N VAL A 89 11.50 0.36 3.51
CA VAL A 89 12.31 1.09 2.52
C VAL A 89 11.45 2.21 1.95
N ILE A 90 11.85 3.46 2.19
CA ILE A 90 11.20 4.62 1.59
C ILE A 90 11.74 4.77 0.17
N ALA A 91 10.85 4.86 -0.80
CA ALA A 91 11.20 5.02 -2.21
C ALA A 91 10.21 5.94 -2.92
N ASP A 92 10.59 6.43 -4.09
CA ASP A 92 9.73 7.31 -4.89
C ASP A 92 8.49 6.56 -5.39
N GLY A 93 7.35 7.25 -5.33
CA GLY A 93 6.13 6.84 -6.00
C GLY A 93 6.12 7.22 -7.48
N LYS A 94 5.01 6.93 -8.14
CA LYS A 94 4.74 7.27 -9.53
C LYS A 94 3.35 7.88 -9.67
N ILE A 95 3.25 8.97 -10.39
CA ILE A 95 1.97 9.57 -10.77
C ILE A 95 1.86 9.63 -12.29
N PRO A 96 0.65 9.46 -12.86
CA PRO A 96 0.45 9.68 -14.28
C PRO A 96 0.79 11.14 -14.62
N ALA A 97 1.65 11.35 -15.61
CA ALA A 97 1.99 12.65 -16.14
C ALA A 97 0.79 13.28 -16.87
N GLU A 98 0.85 14.58 -17.14
CA GLU A 98 -0.18 15.27 -17.93
C GLU A 98 -0.41 14.55 -19.28
N GLY A 99 -1.64 14.10 -19.52
CA GLY A 99 -2.01 13.35 -20.72
C GLY A 99 -1.92 11.82 -20.62
N GLY A 100 -1.54 11.27 -19.47
CA GLY A 100 -1.74 9.85 -19.11
C GLY A 100 -0.91 8.83 -19.88
N LYS A 101 0.06 9.26 -20.70
CA LYS A 101 0.93 8.39 -21.52
C LYS A 101 2.32 8.13 -20.92
N SER A 102 2.68 8.87 -19.88
CA SER A 102 3.95 8.73 -19.16
C SER A 102 3.71 8.83 -17.66
N PHE A 103 4.70 8.44 -16.88
CA PHE A 103 4.69 8.56 -15.42
C PHE A 103 5.81 9.50 -14.98
N GLU A 104 5.52 10.27 -13.94
CA GLU A 104 6.51 11.09 -13.23
C GLU A 104 6.78 10.46 -11.86
N TYR A 105 8.05 10.43 -11.48
CA TYR A 105 8.47 9.99 -10.15
C TYR A 105 8.20 11.11 -9.14
N VAL A 106 7.63 10.73 -8.00
CA VAL A 106 7.31 11.65 -6.92
C VAL A 106 7.95 11.17 -5.63
N GLU A 107 8.64 12.07 -4.95
CA GLU A 107 9.30 11.77 -3.69
C GLU A 107 8.27 11.42 -2.60
N THR A 108 8.53 10.34 -1.87
CA THR A 108 7.71 9.93 -0.72
C THR A 108 8.19 10.63 0.54
N HIS A 109 7.41 11.61 0.99
CA HIS A 109 7.73 12.41 2.15
C HIS A 109 6.97 11.92 3.39
N ILE A 110 7.63 11.23 4.32
CA ILE A 110 7.03 10.78 5.60
C ILE A 110 7.91 11.07 6.83
N ASP A 111 9.05 11.72 6.62
CA ASP A 111 10.09 12.00 7.62
C ASP A 111 9.71 13.11 8.63
N ARG A 112 8.72 13.94 8.32
CA ARG A 112 8.29 15.06 9.16
C ARG A 112 6.79 15.01 9.41
N MET A 113 6.38 15.52 10.57
CA MET A 113 4.95 15.67 10.91
C MET A 113 4.18 16.47 9.85
N GLY A 114 4.82 17.51 9.28
CA GLY A 114 4.25 18.28 8.18
C GLY A 114 3.92 17.43 6.94
N HIS A 115 4.73 16.42 6.66
CA HIS A 115 4.51 15.52 5.54
C HIS A 115 3.45 14.46 5.86
N ALA A 116 3.36 13.99 7.11
CA ALA A 116 2.27 13.12 7.56
C ALA A 116 0.88 13.77 7.41
N LEU A 117 0.77 15.10 7.63
CA LEU A 117 -0.48 15.86 7.42
C LEU A 117 -1.01 15.72 5.99
N LYS A 118 -0.14 15.62 4.97
CA LYS A 118 -0.54 15.42 3.57
C LYS A 118 -1.38 14.15 3.41
N TYR A 119 -0.96 13.04 4.02
CA TYR A 119 -1.67 11.78 3.93
C TYR A 119 -2.94 11.77 4.79
N MET A 120 -2.90 12.38 5.98
CA MET A 120 -4.11 12.53 6.80
C MET A 120 -5.19 13.33 6.06
N ASN A 121 -4.81 14.44 5.41
CA ASN A 121 -5.73 15.23 4.61
C ASN A 121 -6.28 14.43 3.41
N PHE A 122 -5.42 13.66 2.73
CA PHE A 122 -5.85 12.78 1.66
C PHE A 122 -6.93 11.78 2.12
N TRP A 123 -6.69 11.08 3.22
CA TRP A 123 -7.64 10.11 3.78
C TRP A 123 -8.91 10.77 4.31
N GLN A 124 -8.81 11.96 4.91
CA GLN A 124 -9.97 12.75 5.30
C GLN A 124 -10.84 13.10 4.08
N THR A 125 -10.24 13.57 2.98
CA THR A 125 -10.98 13.87 1.75
C THR A 125 -11.61 12.62 1.15
N ALA A 126 -10.88 11.49 1.09
CA ALA A 126 -11.41 10.23 0.60
C ALA A 126 -12.64 9.76 1.40
N TRP A 127 -12.56 9.86 2.74
CA TRP A 127 -13.69 9.51 3.61
C TRP A 127 -14.89 10.45 3.43
N LEU A 128 -14.66 11.76 3.30
CA LEU A 128 -15.73 12.74 3.08
C LEU A 128 -16.45 12.51 1.74
N ASP A 129 -15.70 12.21 0.68
CA ASP A 129 -16.27 11.88 -0.63
C ASP A 129 -17.13 10.60 -0.55
N LEU A 130 -16.60 9.56 0.09
CA LEU A 130 -17.31 8.30 0.30
C LEU A 130 -18.60 8.49 1.12
N SER A 131 -18.53 9.28 2.19
CA SER A 131 -19.68 9.62 3.03
C SER A 131 -20.73 10.42 2.27
N SER A 132 -20.31 11.37 1.43
CA SER A 132 -21.23 12.13 0.57
C SER A 132 -21.93 11.20 -0.43
N ARG A 133 -21.20 10.30 -1.09
CA ARG A 133 -21.76 9.28 -1.98
C ARG A 133 -22.75 8.38 -1.23
N TYR A 134 -22.43 7.94 -0.02
CA TYR A 134 -23.30 7.13 0.82
C TYR A 134 -24.62 7.84 1.16
N GLN A 135 -24.59 9.14 1.45
CA GLN A 135 -25.80 9.92 1.73
C GLN A 135 -26.73 10.06 0.53
N HIS A 136 -26.18 10.03 -0.69
CA HIS A 136 -26.93 10.13 -1.95
C HIS A 136 -27.29 8.78 -2.56
N ALA A 137 -26.72 7.68 -2.08
CA ALA A 137 -26.98 6.32 -2.55
C ALA A 137 -28.28 5.72 -1.98
N SER A 138 -28.85 4.75 -2.70
CA SER A 138 -30.03 4.00 -2.26
C SER A 138 -29.91 2.51 -2.60
N GLY A 139 -30.57 1.65 -1.83
CA GLY A 139 -30.60 0.21 -2.09
C GLY A 139 -29.24 -0.48 -1.98
N GLU A 140 -28.88 -1.30 -2.97
CA GLU A 140 -27.64 -2.09 -3.01
C GLU A 140 -26.37 -1.25 -3.00
N GLU A 141 -26.39 -0.08 -3.63
CA GLU A 141 -25.25 0.86 -3.67
C GLU A 141 -24.89 1.35 -2.28
N LYS A 142 -25.90 1.58 -1.43
CA LYS A 142 -25.69 2.01 -0.05
C LYS A 142 -25.02 0.94 0.81
N ASN A 143 -25.40 -0.33 0.62
CA ASN A 143 -24.79 -1.46 1.33
C ASN A 143 -23.33 -1.68 0.92
N ALA A 144 -23.00 -1.50 -0.37
CA ALA A 144 -21.63 -1.58 -0.86
C ALA A 144 -20.75 -0.47 -0.25
N LEU A 145 -21.25 0.78 -0.25
CA LEU A 145 -20.57 1.93 0.32
C LEU A 145 -20.39 1.82 1.85
N GLU A 146 -21.33 1.20 2.56
CA GLU A 146 -21.18 0.92 4.00
C GLU A 146 -20.01 -0.03 4.29
N GLY A 147 -19.79 -1.03 3.44
CA GLY A 147 -18.64 -1.93 3.52
C GLY A 147 -17.32 -1.21 3.31
N GLU A 148 -17.26 -0.30 2.33
CA GLU A 148 -16.08 0.54 2.06
C GLU A 148 -15.80 1.53 3.20
N MET A 149 -16.85 2.14 3.78
CA MET A 149 -16.69 3.12 4.88
C MET A 149 -16.13 2.50 6.15
N ASN A 150 -16.44 1.25 6.44
CA ASN A 150 -15.91 0.54 7.61
C ASN A 150 -14.46 0.05 7.42
N ALA A 151 -13.93 0.13 6.19
CA ALA A 151 -12.61 -0.36 5.82
C ALA A 151 -11.53 0.74 5.73
N ILE A 152 -11.94 2.02 5.74
CA ILE A 152 -11.08 3.22 5.74
C ILE A 152 -11.09 3.84 7.14
#